data_AF-U1IA38-F1
#
_entry.id   AF-U1IA38-F1
#
_cell.length_a   1.000
_cell.length_b   1.000
_cell.length_c   1.000
_cell.angle_alpha   90.00
_cell.angle_beta   90.00
_cell.angle_gamma   90.00
#
_symmetry.space_group_name_H-M   'P 1'
#
loop_
_entity.id
_entity.type
_entity.pdbx_description
1 polymer ?
#
loop_
_entity_poly.entity_id
_entity_poly.type
_entity_poly.pdbx_seq_one_letter_code
_entity_poly.pdbx_strand_id
1 'polypeptide(L)' 'MRRTFSPDYKVAAVKLVAEQGYSVAQACSELGIG' A
#
# COMPACT_ATOMS: atom_id res chain seq x y z
N MET A 1 6.29 -9.08 16.52
CA MET A 1 6.75 -9.48 15.17
C MET A 1 6.70 -8.26 14.26
N ARG A 2 7.85 -7.80 13.74
CA ARG A 2 7.90 -6.66 12.82
C ARG A 2 7.69 -7.21 11.41
N ARG A 3 6.49 -7.05 10.84
CA ARG A 3 6.23 -7.39 9.43
C ARG A 3 6.95 -6.35 8.58
N THR A 4 8.01 -6.77 7.90
CA THR A 4 8.77 -5.91 6.99
C THR A 4 8.14 -6.05 5.61
N PHE A 5 7.52 -4.98 5.12
CA PHE A 5 7.03 -4.95 3.75
C PHE A 5 8.19 -4.82 2.77
N SER A 6 8.16 -5.65 1.72
CA SER A 6 9.12 -5.57 0.62
C SER A 6 9.09 -4.17 -0.03
N PRO A 7 10.21 -3.68 -0.57
CA PRO A 7 10.27 -2.39 -1.25
C PRO A 7 9.25 -2.27 -2.40
N ASP A 8 9.03 -3.34 -3.15
CA ASP A 8 8.01 -3.40 -4.22
C ASP A 8 6.60 -3.11 -3.68
N TYR A 9 6.29 -3.66 -2.51
CA TYR A 9 5.02 -3.45 -1.84
C TYR A 9 4.81 -2.00 -1.39
N LYS A 10 5.89 -1.32 -0.98
CA LYS A 10 5.85 0.12 -0.67
C LYS A 10 5.62 0.94 -1.93
N VAL A 11 6.23 0.57 -3.05
CA VAL A 11 6.02 1.23 -4.34
C VAL A 11 4.58 1.08 -4.78
N ALA A 12 4.00 -0.13 -4.71
CA ALA A 12 2.61 -0.37 -5.04
C ALA A 12 1.66 0.50 -4.19
N ALA A 13 1.89 0.60 -2.88
CA ALA A 13 1.11 1.47 -1.99
C ALA A 13 1.18 2.95 -2.40
N VAL A 14 2.39 3.44 -2.72
CA VAL A 14 2.59 4.81 -3.16
C VAL A 14 1.89 5.06 -4.50
N LYS A 15 1.95 4.12 -5.46
CA LYS A 15 1.24 4.27 -6.74
C LYS A 15 -0.27 4.36 -6.58
N LEU A 16 -0.86 3.52 -5.72
CA LEU A 16 -2.29 3.56 -5.45
C LEU A 16 -2.72 4.93 -4.87
N VAL A 17 -1.97 5.47 -3.92
CA VAL A 17 -2.31 6.76 -3.30
C VAL A 17 -1.99 7.94 -4.22
N ALA A 18 -0.81 7.96 -4.83
CA ALA A 18 -0.31 9.12 -5.58
C ALA A 18 -0.84 9.18 -7.01
N GLU A 19 -1.03 8.04 -7.69
CA GLU A 19 -1.44 8.00 -9.10
C GLU A 19 -2.94 7.72 -9.24
N GLN A 20 -3.49 6.82 -8.43
CA GLN A 20 -4.91 6.44 -8.50
C GLN A 20 -5.80 7.24 -7.54
N GLY A 21 -5.21 8.10 -6.70
CA GLY A 21 -5.93 8.97 -5.77
C GLY A 21 -6.61 8.20 -4.62
N TYR A 22 -6.17 6.98 -4.33
CA TYR A 22 -6.75 6.18 -3.25
C TYR A 22 -6.40 6.80 -1.90
N SER A 23 -7.35 6.71 -0.96
CA SER A 23 -7.03 6.99 0.45
C SER A 23 -6.12 5.91 1.02
N VAL A 24 -5.32 6.23 2.05
CA VAL A 24 -4.38 5.28 2.68
C VAL A 24 -5.08 3.97 3.10
N ALA A 25 -6.29 4.05 3.65
CA ALA A 25 -7.07 2.88 4.04
C ALA A 25 -7.52 2.02 2.83
N GLN A 26 -7.83 2.64 1.70
CA GLN A 26 -8.19 1.92 0.47
C GLN A 26 -6.96 1.25 -0.14
N ALA A 27 -5.83 1.95 -0.22
CA ALA A 27 -4.57 1.35 -0.67
C ALA A 27 -4.15 0.17 0.22
N CYS A 28 -4.32 0.27 1.54
CA CYS A 28 -4.08 -0.84 2.46
C CYS A 28 -5.01 -2.02 2.19
N SER A 29 -6.31 -1.77 1.98
CA SER A 29 -7.29 -2.83 1.69
C SER A 29 -6.99 -3.53 0.37
N GLU A 30 -6.67 -2.76 -0.67
CA GLU A 30 -6.34 -3.28 -2.00
C GLU A 30 -5.06 -4.11 -1.99
N LEU A 31 -4.09 -3.74 -1.16
CA LEU A 31 -2.86 -4.49 -0.98
C LEU A 31 -3.01 -5.71 -0.06
N GLY A 32 -4.17 -5.89 0.57
CA GLY A 32 -4.38 -6.96 1.55
C GLY A 32 -3.67 -6.72 2.89
N ILE A 33 -3.40 -5.45 3.23
CA ILE A 33 -2.94 -5.04 4.56
C ILE A 33 -4.16 -5.01 5.49
N GLY A 34 -4.46 -6.16 6.09
CA GLY A 34 -5.43 -6.34 7.17
C GLY A 34 -4.77 -6.83 8.45
#